data_AF-A0A8T4J717-F1
#
_entry.id   AF-A0A8T4J717-F1
#
_cell.length_a   1.000
_cell.length_b   1.000
_cell.length_c   1.000
_cell.angle_alpha   90.00
_cell.angle_beta   90.00
_cell.angle_gamma   90.00
#
_symmetry.space_group_name_H-M   'P 1'
#
loop_
_entity.id
_entity.type
_entity.pdbx_description
1 polymer ?
#
loop_
_entity_poly.entity_id
_entity_poly.type
_entity_poly.pdbx_seq_one_letter_code
_entity_poly.pdbx_strand_id
1 'polypeptide(L)'
;APGVALRFRAEEWEAGPALRDGRIDLEIGSIDHVDPETQVEELLHLRMAAAVRPGHPLTEGDLTPDRLAAAEHVVVSRRGRFTGPLDTALAERNLRRRVTVVLPSHLAAMALAARSDVVCLLPTAPPG
;
A
#
# COMPACT_ATOMS: atom_id res chain seq x y z
N ALA A 1 -16.85 24.35 -6.29
CA ALA A 1 -17.72 24.34 -7.47
C ALA A 1 -19.05 23.64 -7.12
N PRO A 2 -20.12 24.38 -6.81
CA PRO A 2 -21.44 23.78 -6.62
C PRO A 2 -21.92 23.15 -7.93
N GLY A 3 -22.42 21.91 -7.89
CA GLY A 3 -23.00 21.23 -9.06
C GLY A 3 -22.05 20.32 -9.86
N VAL A 4 -20.81 20.10 -9.42
CA VAL A 4 -19.90 19.11 -10.02
C VAL A 4 -20.14 17.72 -9.43
N ALA A 5 -20.15 16.70 -10.28
CA ALA A 5 -20.18 15.30 -9.87
C ALA A 5 -18.80 14.66 -10.11
N LEU A 6 -18.35 13.84 -9.16
CA LEU A 6 -17.12 13.06 -9.28
C LEU A 6 -17.45 11.58 -9.46
N ARG A 7 -16.68 10.92 -10.31
CA ARG A 7 -16.83 9.50 -10.61
C ARG A 7 -15.50 8.80 -10.39
N PHE A 8 -15.39 8.05 -9.31
CA PHE A 8 -14.21 7.23 -9.05
C PHE A 8 -14.25 5.99 -9.95
N ARG A 9 -13.10 5.68 -10.53
CA ARG A 9 -12.86 4.44 -11.28
C ARG A 9 -11.86 3.60 -10.51
N ALA A 10 -11.96 2.28 -10.67
CA ALA A 10 -10.96 1.39 -10.13
C ALA A 10 -9.60 1.72 -10.76
N GLU A 11 -8.53 1.43 -10.03
CA GLU A 11 -7.16 1.78 -10.43
C GLU A 11 -6.62 0.94 -11.61
N GLU A 12 -7.44 0.06 -12.20
CA GLU A 12 -7.13 -0.71 -13.42
C GLU A 12 -6.90 0.19 -14.67
N TRP A 13 -7.22 1.48 -14.55
CA TRP A 13 -7.04 2.50 -15.59
C TRP A 13 -5.75 3.32 -15.42
N GLU A 14 -4.97 3.09 -14.35
CA GLU A 14 -3.69 3.76 -14.12
C GLU A 14 -2.62 3.33 -15.12
N ALA A 15 -1.64 4.21 -15.36
CA ALA A 15 -0.44 3.90 -16.15
C ALA A 15 -0.72 3.34 -17.55
N GLY A 16 -1.75 3.89 -18.20
CA GLY A 16 -2.21 3.47 -19.53
C GLY A 16 -2.80 4.63 -20.32
N PRO A 17 -3.39 4.37 -21.50
CA PRO A 17 -3.89 5.41 -22.39
C PRO A 17 -5.15 6.11 -21.84
N ALA A 18 -5.61 5.81 -20.62
CA ALA A 18 -6.89 6.28 -20.10
C ALA A 18 -6.96 7.81 -19.97
N LEU A 19 -5.87 8.47 -19.55
CA LEU A 19 -5.75 9.93 -19.55
C LEU A 19 -5.74 10.47 -21.00
N ARG A 20 -4.90 9.89 -21.87
CA ARG A 20 -4.75 10.31 -23.28
C ARG A 20 -6.04 10.18 -24.08
N ASP A 21 -6.80 9.12 -23.84
CA ASP A 21 -8.06 8.80 -24.50
C ASP A 21 -9.26 9.55 -23.89
N GLY A 22 -9.06 10.36 -22.86
CA GLY A 22 -10.14 11.10 -22.17
C GLY A 22 -11.12 10.19 -21.42
N ARG A 23 -10.70 8.99 -21.01
CA ARG A 23 -11.53 8.04 -20.25
C ARG A 23 -11.49 8.34 -18.74
N ILE A 24 -10.41 8.95 -18.28
CA ILE A 24 -10.26 9.56 -16.96
C ILE A 24 -9.70 10.97 -17.12
N ASP A 25 -10.13 11.88 -16.24
CA ASP A 25 -9.69 13.29 -16.25
C ASP A 25 -8.49 13.52 -15.31
N LEU A 26 -8.34 12.67 -14.28
CA LEU A 26 -7.32 12.78 -13.24
C LEU A 26 -6.95 11.39 -12.72
N GLU A 27 -5.66 11.17 -12.51
CA GLU A 27 -5.10 10.02 -11.79
C GLU A 27 -4.59 10.49 -10.42
N ILE A 28 -4.92 9.74 -9.36
CA ILE A 28 -4.43 10.01 -7.99
C ILE A 28 -3.92 8.69 -7.43
N GLY A 29 -2.62 8.62 -7.16
CA GLY A 29 -1.99 7.41 -6.65
C GLY A 29 -0.47 7.54 -6.54
N SER A 30 0.21 6.40 -6.43
CA SER A 30 1.66 6.35 -6.60
C SER A 30 1.97 6.29 -8.09
N ILE A 31 2.27 7.45 -8.67
CA ILE A 31 2.55 7.61 -10.10
C ILE A 31 4.03 7.28 -10.36
N ASP A 32 4.29 6.17 -11.04
CA ASP A 32 5.63 5.69 -11.42
C ASP A 32 5.92 5.80 -12.93
N HIS A 33 5.05 6.48 -13.66
CA HIS A 33 5.13 6.69 -15.11
C HIS A 33 4.91 8.17 -15.44
N VAL A 34 5.55 8.65 -16.50
CA VAL A 34 5.36 10.03 -16.99
C VAL A 34 5.24 9.95 -18.51
N ASP A 35 4.02 9.97 -19.02
CA ASP A 35 3.81 10.25 -20.44
C ASP A 35 4.22 11.71 -20.70
N PRO A 36 4.85 12.04 -21.86
CA PRO A 36 5.33 13.40 -22.14
C PRO A 36 4.25 14.48 -22.06
N GLU A 37 2.99 14.10 -22.32
CA GLU A 37 1.85 15.01 -22.29
C GLU A 37 1.21 15.17 -20.90
N THR A 38 1.63 14.37 -19.91
CA THR A 38 1.02 14.33 -18.57
C THR A 38 1.75 15.27 -17.63
N GLN A 39 1.00 16.14 -16.96
CA GLN A 39 1.50 16.94 -15.83
C GLN A 39 1.29 16.16 -14.54
N VAL A 40 2.34 16.04 -13.74
CA VAL A 40 2.31 15.35 -12.45
C VAL A 40 2.63 16.36 -11.36
N GLU A 41 1.77 16.45 -10.36
CA GLU A 41 1.96 17.28 -9.18
C GLU A 41 2.03 16.39 -7.94
N GLU A 42 3.03 16.60 -7.10
CA GLU A 42 3.12 15.92 -5.82
C GLU A 42 2.10 16.50 -4.84
N LEU A 43 1.15 15.67 -4.40
CA LEU A 43 0.14 16.11 -3.43
C LEU A 43 0.66 16.03 -1.99
N LEU A 44 1.30 14.92 -1.64
CA LEU A 44 1.82 14.66 -0.29
C LEU A 44 2.70 13.40 -0.24
N HIS A 45 3.55 13.32 0.78
CA HIS A 45 4.27 12.10 1.14
C HIS A 45 3.60 11.37 2.31
N LEU A 46 3.34 10.08 2.13
CA LEU A 46 2.84 9.19 3.19
C LEU A 46 3.97 8.30 3.71
N ARG A 47 3.88 7.96 4.99
CA ARG A 47 4.75 6.92 5.58
C ARG A 47 4.00 5.61 5.63
N MET A 48 4.67 4.51 5.31
CA MET A 48 4.12 3.19 5.50
C MET A 48 4.35 2.74 6.94
N ALA A 49 3.28 2.34 7.63
CA ALA A 49 3.33 1.77 8.97
C ALA A 49 2.94 0.29 8.93
N ALA A 50 3.55 -0.51 9.80
CA ALA A 50 3.07 -1.86 10.10
C ALA A 50 1.92 -1.78 11.10
N ALA A 51 0.78 -2.37 10.77
CA ALA A 51 -0.40 -2.43 11.62
C ALA A 51 -0.77 -3.88 11.94
N VAL A 52 -1.17 -4.09 13.19
CA VAL A 52 -1.53 -5.39 13.78
C VAL A 52 -2.74 -5.21 14.71
N ARG A 53 -3.44 -6.29 15.05
CA ARG A 53 -4.48 -6.26 16.07
C ARG A 53 -3.92 -5.88 17.46
N PRO A 54 -4.77 -5.36 18.37
CA PRO A 54 -4.43 -5.28 19.79
C PRO A 54 -4.02 -6.65 20.36
N GLY A 55 -2.99 -6.64 21.22
CA GLY A 55 -2.46 -7.87 21.84
C GLY A 55 -1.74 -8.81 20.87
N HIS A 56 -1.22 -8.28 19.76
CA HIS A 56 -0.37 -9.05 18.84
C HIS A 56 1.02 -9.24 19.45
N PRO A 57 1.71 -10.38 19.23
CA PRO A 57 3.05 -10.61 19.80
C PRO A 57 4.08 -9.53 19.47
N LEU A 58 3.96 -8.87 18.31
CA LEU A 58 4.84 -7.74 17.95
C LEU A 58 4.67 -6.49 18.83
N THR A 59 3.56 -6.37 19.56
CA THR A 59 3.34 -5.28 20.51
C THR A 59 3.96 -5.56 21.88
N GLU A 60 4.43 -6.78 22.11
CA GLU A 60 5.13 -7.16 23.33
C GLU A 60 6.63 -6.91 23.15
N GLY A 61 7.18 -5.88 23.80
CA GLY A 61 8.60 -5.51 23.73
C GLY A 61 8.99 -4.77 22.45
N ASP A 62 10.30 -4.63 22.22
CA ASP A 62 10.82 -3.79 21.14
C ASP A 62 10.58 -4.40 19.75
N LEU A 63 10.12 -3.56 18.83
CA LEU A 63 9.99 -3.93 17.42
C LEU A 63 11.36 -3.90 16.74
N THR A 64 11.82 -5.05 16.27
CA THR A 64 13.05 -5.18 15.50
C THR A 64 12.77 -5.69 14.07
N PRO A 65 13.67 -5.47 13.10
CA PRO A 65 13.54 -6.01 11.75
C PRO A 65 13.36 -7.53 11.73
N ASP A 66 14.11 -8.27 12.56
CA ASP A 66 14.00 -9.73 12.69
C ASP A 66 12.61 -10.17 13.15
N ARG A 67 12.07 -9.50 14.17
CA ARG A 67 10.72 -9.79 14.67
C ARG A 67 9.65 -9.47 13.62
N LEU A 68 9.79 -8.32 12.95
CA LEU A 68 8.90 -7.95 11.84
C LEU A 68 8.96 -8.99 10.71
N ALA A 69 10.15 -9.44 10.33
CA ALA A 69 10.34 -10.44 9.28
C ALA A 69 9.77 -11.82 9.66
N ALA A 70 9.88 -12.21 10.93
CA ALA A 70 9.40 -13.49 11.43
C ALA A 70 7.87 -13.60 11.53
N ALA A 71 7.14 -12.48 11.60
CA ALA A 71 5.69 -12.47 11.61
C ALA A 71 5.09 -12.93 10.26
N GLU A 72 3.81 -13.33 10.26
CA GLU A 72 3.06 -13.54 9.02
C GLU A 72 2.56 -12.20 8.45
N HIS A 73 2.58 -12.05 7.13
CA HIS A 73 2.19 -10.80 6.47
C HIS A 73 1.05 -11.01 5.49
N VAL A 74 0.19 -10.01 5.39
CA VAL A 74 -0.68 -9.79 4.24
C VAL A 74 -0.13 -8.62 3.42
N VAL A 75 -0.20 -8.74 2.10
CA VAL A 75 0.20 -7.69 1.17
C VAL A 75 -1.02 -7.13 0.47
N VAL A 76 -1.05 -5.81 0.32
CA VAL A 76 -1.98 -5.14 -0.57
C VAL A 76 -1.30 -5.02 -1.93
N SER A 77 -1.81 -5.74 -2.92
CA SER A 77 -1.29 -5.65 -4.28
C SER A 77 -2.39 -5.82 -5.31
N ARG A 78 -2.52 -4.78 -6.13
CA ARG A 78 -3.47 -4.68 -7.24
C ARG A 78 -3.12 -5.63 -8.37
N ARG A 79 -1.82 -5.85 -8.56
CA ARG A 79 -1.25 -6.74 -9.58
C ARG A 79 -1.00 -8.15 -9.04
N GLY A 80 -1.51 -8.49 -7.85
CA GLY A 80 -1.31 -9.81 -7.23
C GLY A 80 0.14 -10.10 -6.84
N ARG A 81 0.99 -9.08 -6.73
CA ARG A 81 2.40 -9.25 -6.37
C ARG A 81 2.53 -9.58 -4.89
N PHE A 82 3.30 -10.61 -4.59
CA PHE A 82 3.65 -11.00 -3.22
C PHE A 82 4.80 -10.17 -2.65
N THR A 83 5.51 -9.41 -3.48
CA THR A 83 6.68 -8.62 -3.09
C THR A 83 6.43 -7.12 -3.26
N GLY A 84 7.11 -6.34 -2.43
CA GLY A 84 7.08 -4.87 -2.46
C GLY A 84 8.27 -4.24 -1.73
N PRO A 85 8.23 -2.92 -1.46
CA PRO A 85 9.37 -2.18 -0.91
C PRO A 85 9.89 -2.71 0.44
N LEU A 86 9.01 -3.26 1.30
CA LEU A 86 9.45 -3.88 2.55
C LEU A 86 10.34 -5.11 2.29
N ASP A 87 10.06 -5.89 1.26
CA ASP A 87 10.84 -7.08 0.94
C ASP A 87 12.27 -6.71 0.52
N THR A 88 12.44 -5.61 -0.23
CA THR A 88 13.75 -5.04 -0.56
C THR A 88 14.48 -4.58 0.70
N ALA A 89 13.83 -3.81 1.56
CA ALA A 89 14.43 -3.30 2.81
C ALA A 89 14.81 -4.41 3.80
N LEU A 90 14.05 -5.52 3.84
CA LEU A 90 14.41 -6.70 4.63
C LEU A 90 15.58 -7.45 3.99
N ALA A 91 15.60 -7.59 2.67
CA ALA A 91 16.67 -8.29 1.96
C ALA A 91 18.04 -7.62 2.12
N GLU A 92 18.09 -6.28 2.18
CA GLU A 92 19.32 -5.51 2.50
C GLU A 92 19.92 -5.89 3.87
N ARG A 93 19.11 -6.48 4.75
CA ARG A 93 19.50 -6.97 6.08
C ARG A 93 19.63 -8.50 6.13
N ASN A 94 19.61 -9.17 4.98
CA ASN A 94 19.55 -10.64 4.85
C ASN A 94 18.32 -11.28 5.48
N LEU A 95 17.23 -10.52 5.64
CA LEU A 95 15.96 -10.99 6.20
C LEU A 95 14.95 -11.26 5.08
N ARG A 96 14.02 -12.17 5.35
CA ARG A 96 12.87 -12.47 4.49
C ARG A 96 11.64 -12.62 5.37
N ARG A 97 10.51 -12.14 4.87
CA ARG A 97 9.20 -12.32 5.52
C ARG A 97 8.36 -13.36 4.80
N ARG A 98 7.36 -13.88 5.50
CA ARG A 98 6.35 -14.76 4.91
C ARG A 98 5.07 -13.99 4.60
N VAL A 99 4.73 -13.88 3.31
CA VAL A 99 3.43 -13.33 2.88
C VAL A 99 2.45 -14.47 2.66
N THR A 100 1.39 -14.52 3.46
CA THR A 100 0.40 -15.61 3.45
C THR A 100 -0.80 -15.30 2.56
N VAL A 101 -1.13 -14.03 2.37
CA VAL A 101 -2.27 -13.58 1.58
C VAL A 101 -1.92 -12.31 0.81
N VAL A 102 -2.44 -12.19 -0.41
CA VAL A 102 -2.44 -10.94 -1.19
C VAL A 102 -3.88 -10.48 -1.36
N LEU A 103 -4.15 -9.23 -1.02
CA LEU A 103 -5.48 -8.63 -1.05
C LEU A 103 -5.52 -7.39 -1.95
N PRO A 104 -6.70 -7.05 -2.52
CA PRO A 104 -6.82 -5.95 -3.46
C PRO A 104 -6.87 -4.57 -2.80
N SER A 105 -7.07 -4.48 -1.49
CA SER A 105 -7.23 -3.18 -0.81
C SER A 105 -6.72 -3.17 0.64
N HIS A 106 -6.32 -1.99 1.11
CA HIS A 106 -5.93 -1.75 2.50
C HIS A 106 -7.07 -2.04 3.47
N LEU A 107 -8.32 -1.73 3.11
CA LEU A 107 -9.48 -2.04 3.95
C LEU A 107 -9.63 -3.55 4.19
N ALA A 108 -9.48 -4.37 3.15
CA ALA A 108 -9.53 -5.83 3.28
C ALA A 108 -8.37 -6.35 4.14
N ALA A 109 -7.16 -5.81 3.95
CA ALA A 109 -6.00 -6.18 4.75
C ALA A 109 -6.16 -5.82 6.24
N MET A 110 -6.70 -4.63 6.54
CA MET A 110 -7.03 -4.22 7.91
C MET A 110 -8.09 -5.13 8.54
N ALA A 111 -9.15 -5.47 7.78
CA ALA A 111 -10.21 -6.34 8.27
C ALA A 111 -9.70 -7.75 8.63
N LEU A 112 -8.74 -8.28 7.86
CA LEU A 112 -8.05 -9.54 8.17
C LEU A 112 -7.14 -9.37 9.40
N ALA A 113 -6.24 -8.39 9.39
CA ALA A 113 -5.28 -8.14 10.46
C ALA A 113 -5.95 -7.87 11.81
N ALA A 114 -7.14 -7.26 11.83
CA ALA A 114 -7.92 -7.03 13.05
C ALA A 114 -8.39 -8.34 13.73
N ARG A 115 -8.39 -9.47 13.00
CA ARG A 115 -8.96 -10.76 13.44
C ARG A 115 -7.96 -11.91 13.45
N SER A 116 -6.69 -11.67 13.15
CA SER A 116 -5.64 -12.69 13.10
C SER A 116 -4.26 -12.13 13.45
N ASP A 117 -3.27 -13.01 13.54
CA ASP A 117 -1.88 -12.64 13.82
C ASP A 117 -1.08 -12.39 12.54
N VAL A 118 -1.60 -11.50 11.69
CA VAL A 118 -0.90 -11.03 10.49
C VAL A 118 -0.58 -9.54 10.59
N VAL A 119 0.57 -9.18 10.03
CA VAL A 119 0.99 -7.80 9.80
C VAL A 119 0.43 -7.34 8.47
N CYS A 120 -0.20 -6.16 8.45
CA CYS A 120 -0.50 -5.44 7.22
C CYS A 120 0.30 -4.13 7.18
N LEU A 121 0.62 -3.67 5.97
CA LEU A 121 1.25 -2.36 5.77
C LEU A 121 0.19 -1.36 5.32
N LEU A 122 0.18 -0.19 5.96
CA LEU A 122 -0.81 0.86 5.69
C LEU A 122 -0.11 2.20 5.46
N PRO A 123 -0.59 3.01 4.50
CA PRO A 123 -0.18 4.40 4.42
C PRO A 123 -0.73 5.15 5.64
N THR A 124 0.11 5.97 6.25
CA THR A 124 -0.21 6.81 7.40
C THR A 124 0.21 8.24 7.10
N ALA A 125 -0.58 9.19 7.60
CA ALA A 125 -0.19 10.58 7.57
C ALA A 125 1.12 10.76 8.37
N PRO A 126 2.03 11.65 7.94
CA PRO A 126 3.18 12.00 8.76
C PRO A 126 2.70 12.54 10.12
N PRO A 127 3.43 12.27 11.22
CA PRO A 127 3.11 12.90 12.50
C PRO A 127 3.16 14.43 12.31
N GLY A 128 2.11 15.11 12.78
CA GLY A 128 2.01 16.57 12.78
C GLY A 128 2.94 17.24 13.78
#